data_AF-A0A0B0EI39-F1
#
_entry.id   AF-A0A0B0EI39-F1
#
_cell.length_a   1.000
_cell.length_b   1.000
_cell.length_c   1.000
_cell.angle_alpha   90.00
_cell.angle_beta   90.00
_cell.angle_gamma   90.00
#
_symmetry.space_group_name_H-M   'P 1'
#
loop_
_entity.id
_entity.type
_entity.pdbx_description
1 polymer ?
#
loop_
_entity_poly.entity_id
_entity_poly.type
_entity_poly.pdbx_seq_one_letter_code
_entity_poly.pdbx_strand_id
1 'polypeptide(L)' 'MGQKVCPIGFRLGITQTWRSRWYADKKNFGKLLVEDQKIRKYIKKKLSFYGYS' A
#
# COMPACT_ATOMS: atom_id res chain seq x y z
N MET A 1 -12.54 -22.27 -15.69
CA MET A 1 -11.94 -21.96 -14.38
C MET A 1 -11.70 -20.45 -14.31
N GLY A 2 -12.57 -19.70 -13.64
CA GLY A 2 -12.54 -18.23 -13.64
C GLY A 2 -11.58 -17.65 -12.60
N GLN A 3 -10.81 -16.63 -12.97
CA GLN A 3 -9.95 -15.90 -12.05
C GLN A 3 -10.82 -15.13 -11.04
N LYS A 4 -10.65 -15.41 -9.74
CA LYS A 4 -11.35 -14.69 -8.67
C LYS A 4 -10.67 -13.35 -8.38
N VAL A 5 -11.47 -12.31 -8.21
CA VAL A 5 -10.99 -10.95 -7.91
C VAL A 5 -10.38 -10.89 -6.51
N CYS A 6 -9.36 -10.05 -6.32
CA CYS A 6 -8.79 -9.78 -5.00
C CYS A 6 -9.83 -9.13 -4.07
N PRO A 7 -10.24 -9.77 -2.97
CA PRO A 7 -11.30 -9.27 -2.10
C PRO A 7 -10.92 -7.99 -1.35
N ILE A 8 -9.62 -7.74 -1.13
CA ILE A 8 -9.13 -6.52 -0.49
C ILE A 8 -9.38 -5.33 -1.42
N GLY A 9 -8.97 -5.45 -2.69
CA GLY A 9 -9.19 -4.42 -3.70
C GLY A 9 -10.68 -4.16 -3.92
N PHE A 10 -11.48 -5.23 -3.95
CA PHE A 10 -12.92 -5.14 -4.12
C PHE A 10 -13.64 -4.39 -2.97
N ARG A 11 -13.09 -4.42 -1.75
CA ARG A 11 -13.68 -3.77 -0.56
C ARG A 11 -13.11 -2.38 -0.29
N LEU A 12 -12.10 -1.91 -1.04
CA LEU A 12 -11.54 -0.57 -0.89
C LEU A 12 -12.61 0.49 -1.20
N GLY A 13 -12.87 1.38 -0.25
CA GLY A 13 -13.86 2.46 -0.39
C GLY A 13 -15.28 2.10 0.02
N ILE A 14 -15.57 0.82 0.29
CA ILE A 14 -16.89 0.37 0.82
C ILE A 14 -16.75 0.01 2.31
N THR A 15 -15.93 -0.99 2.60
CA THR A 15 -15.76 -1.54 3.97
C THR A 15 -14.34 -1.36 4.48
N GLN A 16 -13.35 -1.26 3.58
CA GLN A 16 -11.94 -1.08 3.95
C GLN A 16 -11.41 0.27 3.43
N THR A 17 -10.61 0.94 4.26
CA THR A 17 -9.99 2.22 3.92
C THR A 17 -8.63 2.06 3.25
N TRP A 18 -8.21 3.08 2.51
CA TRP A 18 -6.88 3.17 1.93
C TRP A 18 -5.79 3.12 3.01
N ARG A 19 -4.76 2.29 2.80
CA ARG A 19 -3.58 2.19 3.67
C ARG A 19 -2.65 3.40 3.56
N SER A 20 -2.66 4.08 2.42
CA SER A 20 -1.98 5.36 2.18
C SER A 20 -3.00 6.41 1.78
N ARG A 21 -3.17 7.44 2.61
CA ARG A 21 -4.06 8.58 2.34
C ARG A 21 -3.21 9.84 2.21
N TRP A 22 -2.79 10.15 0.99
CA TRP A 22 -2.06 11.37 0.65
C TRP A 22 -2.43 11.82 -0.76
N TYR A 23 -2.29 13.12 -1.02
CA TYR A 23 -2.54 13.74 -2.32
C TYR A 23 -1.23 14.31 -2.86
N ALA A 24 -1.02 14.20 -4.17
CA ALA A 24 0.15 14.74 -4.84
C ALA A 24 -0.20 15.22 -6.24
N ASP A 25 0.52 16.25 -6.71
CA ASP A 25 0.43 16.68 -8.10
C ASP A 25 0.91 15.60 -9.07
N LYS A 26 0.36 15.59 -10.28
CA LYS A 26 0.64 14.59 -11.33
C LYS A 26 2.14 14.42 -11.62
N LYS A 27 2.92 15.49 -11.51
CA LYS A 27 4.39 15.48 -11.71
C LYS A 27 5.16 14.78 -10.58
N ASN A 28 4.64 14.85 -9.36
CA ASN A 28 5.32 14.37 -8.16
C ASN A 28 4.79 13.02 -7.66
N PHE A 29 3.61 12.61 -8.11
CA PHE A 29 2.98 11.35 -7.72
C PHE A 29 3.90 10.14 -7.91
N GLY A 30 4.57 10.02 -9.06
CA GLY A 30 5.47 8.90 -9.35
C GLY A 30 6.66 8.81 -8.39
N LYS A 31 7.27 9.95 -8.05
CA LYS A 31 8.40 10.01 -7.11
C LYS A 31 7.95 9.62 -5.70
N LEU A 32 6.85 10.20 -5.24
CA LEU A 32 6.29 9.93 -3.91
C LEU A 32 5.82 8.47 -3.75
N LEU A 33 5.28 7.86 -4.81
CA LEU A 33 4.90 6.45 -4.81
C LEU A 33 6.12 5.54 -4.59
N VAL A 34 7.21 5.82 -5.30
CA VAL A 34 8.46 5.04 -5.19
C VAL A 34 9.09 5.22 -3.81
N GLU A 35 9.05 6.43 -3.25
CA GLU A 35 9.51 6.71 -1.89
C GLU A 35 8.67 5.98 -0.84
N ASP A 36 7.34 6.02 -0.93
CA ASP A 36 6.43 5.30 -0.01
C ASP A 36 6.70 3.78 -0.04
N GLN A 37 6.92 3.20 -1.23
CA GLN A 37 7.27 1.79 -1.36
C GLN A 37 8.61 1.45 -0.69
N LYS A 38 9.63 2.32 -0.84
CA LYS A 38 10.94 2.15 -0.20
C LYS A 38 10.82 2.22 1.33
N ILE A 39 10.08 3.20 1.85
CA ILE A 39 9.83 3.37 3.28
C ILE A 39 9.13 2.13 3.85
N ARG A 40 8.06 1.65 3.20
CA ARG A 40 7.35 0.43 3.63
C ARG A 40 8.25 -0.80 3.64
N LYS A 41 9.11 -0.97 2.63
CA LYS A 41 10.05 -2.09 2.57
C LYS A 41 11.09 -2.02 3.69
N TYR A 42 11.60 -0.82 3.98
CA TYR A 42 12.53 -0.59 5.08
C TYR A 42 11.89 -0.88 6.44
N ILE A 43 10.71 -0.32 6.69
CA ILE A 43 9.93 -0.53 7.91
C ILE A 43 9.61 -2.01 8.09
N LYS A 44 9.12 -2.69 7.05
CA LYS A 44 8.83 -4.13 7.09
C LYS A 44 10.08 -4.94 7.40
N LYS A 45 11.23 -4.62 6.78
CA LYS A 45 12.50 -5.31 7.07
C LYS A 45 12.96 -5.11 8.52
N LYS A 46 12.82 -3.90 9.06
CA LYS A 46 13.23 -3.57 10.43
C LYS A 46 12.29 -4.18 11.48
N LEU A 47 10.98 -4.13 11.25
CA LEU A 47 9.95 -4.66 12.16
C LEU A 47 9.71 -6.17 12.01
N SER A 48 10.19 -6.80 10.94
CA SER A 48 10.16 -8.26 10.80
C SER A 48 10.87 -8.98 11.95
N PHE A 49 11.84 -8.33 12.60
CA PHE A 49 12.48 -8.84 13.81
C PHE A 49 11.59 -8.82 15.05
N TYR A 50 10.56 -7.97 15.06
CA TYR A 50 9.65 -7.77 16.19
C TYR A 50 8.35 -8.57 16.07
N GLY A 51 8.21 -9.44 15.07
CA GLY A 51 7.06 -10.35 14.92
C GLY A 51 5.75 -9.70 14.43
N TYR A 52 5.79 -8.44 13.98
CA TYR A 52 4.62 -7.76 13.42
C TYR A 52 4.52 -8.03 11.90
N SER A 53 3.48 -8.77 11.50
CA SER A 53 3.09 -9.06 10.11
C SER A 53 1.89 -8.25 9.64
#